data_AF-A0A6L6ZQB2-F1
#
_entry.id   AF-A0A6L6ZQB2-F1
#
_cell.length_a   1.000
_cell.length_b   1.000
_cell.length_c   1.000
_cell.angle_alpha   90.00
_cell.angle_beta   90.00
_cell.angle_gamma   90.00
#
_symmetry.space_group_name_H-M   'P 1'
#
loop_
_entity.id
_entity.type
_entity.pdbx_description
1 polymer ?
#
loop_
_entity_poly.entity_id
_entity_poly.type
_entity_poly.pdbx_seq_one_letter_code
_entity_poly.pdbx_strand_id
1 'polypeptide(L)'
;YPKFIVHGKKGSFIKYGIDQQETSLKANIMPGEPGFAADNSVGVLEYVNDEGVTVREEMKPEMGDYGRVYDALYQTITHGAPNYVKESEVLTNLEILERGFEQASPSTVTLAN
;
A
#
# COMPACT_ATOMS: atom_id res chain seq x y z
N TYR A 1 3.68 -0.63 -16.17
CA TYR A 1 3.52 -1.90 -15.44
C TYR A 1 2.48 -1.68 -14.33
N PRO A 2 1.63 -2.66 -13.95
CA PRO A 2 0.73 -2.50 -12.81
C PRO A 2 1.47 -2.09 -11.54
N LYS A 3 0.86 -1.28 -10.68
CA LYS A 3 1.42 -0.91 -9.37
C LYS A 3 1.27 -2.04 -8.36
N PHE A 4 0.17 -2.79 -8.44
CA PHE A 4 -0.09 -3.99 -7.66
C PHE A 4 -0.64 -5.10 -8.54
N ILE A 5 -0.15 -6.31 -8.29
CA ILE A 5 -0.62 -7.56 -8.87
C ILE A 5 -0.76 -8.52 -7.70
N VAL A 6 -1.97 -9.04 -7.47
CA VAL A 6 -2.25 -10.02 -6.41
C VAL A 6 -2.96 -11.20 -7.04
N HIS A 7 -2.42 -12.40 -6.84
CA HIS A 7 -3.04 -13.66 -7.26
C HIS A 7 -3.38 -14.48 -6.01
N GLY A 8 -4.61 -14.98 -5.98
CA GLY A 8 -5.09 -15.91 -4.96
C GLY A 8 -5.67 -17.16 -5.61
N LYS A 9 -6.07 -18.13 -4.78
CA LYS A 9 -6.64 -19.40 -5.27
C LYS A 9 -7.93 -19.23 -6.06
N LYS A 10 -8.69 -18.16 -5.82
CA LYS A 10 -9.99 -17.89 -6.45
C LYS A 10 -9.96 -16.80 -7.51
N GLY A 11 -8.86 -16.06 -7.70
CA GLY A 11 -8.89 -14.88 -8.56
C GLY A 11 -7.66 -14.00 -8.49
N SER A 12 -7.75 -12.84 -9.12
CA SER A 12 -6.67 -11.87 -9.24
C SER A 12 -7.17 -10.44 -9.05
N PHE A 13 -6.32 -9.59 -8.48
CA PHE A 13 -6.50 -8.15 -8.41
C PHE A 13 -5.34 -7.44 -9.10
N ILE A 14 -5.66 -6.53 -10.02
CA ILE A 14 -4.67 -5.73 -10.76
C ILE A 14 -5.01 -4.24 -10.57
N LYS A 15 -4.05 -3.45 -10.08
CA LYS A 15 -4.17 -1.99 -10.00
C LYS A 15 -3.05 -1.33 -10.77
N TYR A 16 -3.40 -0.47 -11.71
CA TYR A 16 -2.47 0.46 -12.37
C TYR A 16 -2.49 1.82 -11.68
N GLY A 17 -1.41 2.59 -11.86
CA GLY A 17 -1.30 3.93 -11.27
C GLY A 17 -0.89 3.89 -9.80
N ILE A 18 -0.03 4.84 -9.44
CA ILE A 18 0.39 5.12 -8.07
C ILE A 18 -0.57 6.16 -7.45
N ASP A 19 -0.55 6.31 -6.13
CA ASP A 19 -1.23 7.40 -5.43
C ASP A 19 -0.84 8.78 -5.99
N GLN A 20 -1.80 9.73 -6.00
CA GLN A 20 -1.63 11.04 -6.65
C GLN A 20 -1.33 12.19 -5.68
N GLN A 21 -1.18 11.95 -4.37
CA GLN A 21 -0.87 13.04 -3.42
C GLN A 21 0.46 13.72 -3.75
N GLU A 22 1.52 12.96 -4.06
CA GLU A 22 2.81 13.54 -4.44
C GLU A 22 2.70 14.35 -5.75
N THR A 23 1.90 13.88 -6.72
CA THR A 23 1.59 14.61 -7.95
C THR A 23 0.91 15.94 -7.64
N SER A 24 -0.11 15.95 -6.78
CA SER A 24 -0.82 17.16 -6.35
C SER A 24 0.10 18.13 -5.61
N LEU A 25 0.89 17.65 -4.65
CA LEU A 25 1.82 18.49 -3.89
C LEU A 25 2.87 19.14 -4.80
N LYS A 26 3.43 18.39 -5.76
CA LYS A 26 4.35 18.96 -6.76
C LYS A 26 3.70 19.97 -7.69
N ALA A 27 2.38 19.84 -7.92
CA ALA A 27 1.57 20.81 -8.65
C ALA A 27 1.04 21.96 -7.77
N ASN A 28 1.50 22.06 -6.51
CA ASN A 28 1.06 23.05 -5.54
C ASN A 28 -0.45 23.01 -5.23
N ILE A 29 -1.04 21.82 -5.30
CA ILE A 29 -2.40 21.53 -4.84
C ILE A 29 -2.28 20.89 -3.46
N MET A 30 -2.82 21.55 -2.44
CA MET A 30 -2.61 21.17 -1.03
C MET A 30 -3.70 20.24 -0.50
N PRO A 31 -3.42 19.45 0.57
CA PRO A 31 -4.45 18.67 1.24
C PRO A 31 -5.64 19.54 1.66
N GLY A 32 -6.85 19.08 1.35
CA GLY A 32 -8.10 19.82 1.60
C GLY A 32 -8.55 20.73 0.44
N GLU A 33 -7.70 20.99 -0.55
CA GLU A 33 -8.11 21.73 -1.76
C GLU A 33 -8.91 20.84 -2.71
N PRO A 34 -9.87 21.41 -3.48
CA PRO A 34 -10.60 20.67 -4.51
C PRO A 34 -9.64 20.03 -5.52
N GLY A 35 -9.78 18.72 -5.73
CA GLY A 35 -8.94 17.97 -6.68
C GLY A 35 -7.60 17.49 -6.13
N PHE A 36 -7.32 17.68 -4.84
CA PHE A 36 -6.18 17.02 -4.19
C PHE A 36 -6.27 15.49 -4.32
N ALA A 37 -5.18 14.87 -4.76
CA ALA A 37 -5.05 13.42 -4.95
C ALA A 37 -6.11 12.78 -5.86
N ALA A 38 -6.64 13.52 -6.84
CA ALA A 38 -7.62 12.97 -7.78
C ALA A 38 -7.03 11.80 -8.59
N ASP A 39 -7.56 10.59 -8.38
CA ASP A 39 -7.20 9.37 -9.10
C ASP A 39 -8.41 8.84 -9.89
N ASN A 40 -8.28 8.85 -11.23
CA ASN A 40 -9.28 8.32 -12.16
C ASN A 40 -9.03 6.85 -12.54
N SER A 41 -7.97 6.23 -12.02
CA SER A 41 -7.69 4.82 -12.26
C SER A 41 -8.59 3.94 -11.38
N VAL A 42 -8.71 2.67 -11.76
CA VAL A 42 -9.46 1.66 -11.00
C VAL A 42 -8.58 0.45 -10.75
N GLY A 43 -8.87 -0.27 -9.67
CA GLY A 43 -8.43 -1.65 -9.49
C GLY A 43 -9.41 -2.58 -10.20
N VAL A 44 -8.92 -3.63 -10.84
CA VAL A 44 -9.75 -4.67 -11.45
C VAL A 44 -9.63 -5.93 -10.62
N LEU A 45 -10.76 -6.41 -10.09
CA LEU A 45 -10.88 -7.67 -9.38
C LEU A 45 -11.62 -8.68 -10.26
N GLU A 46 -11.03 -9.84 -10.49
CA GLU A 46 -11.67 -10.94 -11.22
C GLU A 46 -11.50 -12.24 -10.44
N TYR A 47 -12.60 -12.92 -10.12
CA TYR A 47 -12.59 -14.10 -9.25
C TYR A 47 -13.74 -15.06 -9.54
N VAL A 48 -13.61 -16.29 -9.06
CA VAL A 48 -14.66 -17.31 -9.07
C VAL A 48 -15.41 -17.24 -7.74
N ASN A 49 -16.70 -16.94 -7.81
CA ASN A 49 -17.57 -16.87 -6.62
C ASN A 49 -17.97 -18.27 -6.11
N ASP A 50 -18.81 -18.34 -5.09
CA ASP A 50 -19.17 -19.61 -4.45
C ASP A 50 -20.07 -20.50 -5.32
N GLU A 51 -20.79 -19.93 -6.29
CA GLU A 51 -21.54 -20.66 -7.32
C GLU A 51 -20.66 -21.15 -8.49
N GLY A 52 -19.34 -20.90 -8.45
CA GLY A 52 -18.41 -21.28 -9.51
C GLY A 52 -18.45 -20.35 -10.74
N VAL A 53 -19.05 -19.18 -10.62
CA VAL A 53 -19.18 -18.20 -11.71
C VAL A 53 -18.04 -17.20 -11.65
N THR A 54 -17.47 -16.86 -12.81
CA THR A 54 -16.49 -15.78 -12.93
C THR A 54 -17.18 -14.42 -12.77
N VAL A 55 -16.77 -13.67 -11.76
CA VAL A 55 -17.22 -12.31 -11.45
C VAL A 55 -16.07 -11.35 -11.73
N ARG A 56 -16.41 -10.16 -12.26
CA ARG A 56 -15.47 -9.07 -12.52
C ARG A 56 -16.01 -7.76 -11.99
N GLU A 57 -15.20 -7.06 -11.22
CA GLU A 57 -15.56 -5.82 -10.54
C GLU A 57 -14.48 -4.76 -10.73
N GLU A 58 -14.91 -3.50 -10.89
CA GLU A 58 -14.02 -2.34 -10.84
C GLU A 58 -14.08 -1.72 -9.45
N MET A 59 -12.92 -1.59 -8.82
CA MET A 59 -12.77 -1.03 -7.49
C MET A 59 -12.25 0.40 -7.61
N LYS A 60 -13.04 1.36 -7.12
CA LYS A 60 -12.58 2.73 -6.95
C LYS A 60 -11.40 2.75 -5.96
N PRO A 61 -10.32 3.51 -6.22
CA PRO A 61 -9.23 3.64 -5.26
C PRO A 61 -9.72 4.22 -3.94
N GLU A 62 -9.24 3.65 -2.84
CA GLU A 62 -9.36 4.26 -1.52
C GLU A 62 -8.63 5.62 -1.51
N MET A 63 -9.16 6.58 -0.75
CA MET A 63 -8.56 7.91 -0.65
C MET A 63 -7.27 7.86 0.17
N GLY A 64 -6.14 8.13 -0.48
CA GLY A 64 -4.85 8.32 0.18
C GLY A 64 -4.81 9.64 0.94
N ASP A 65 -4.33 9.59 2.19
CA ASP A 65 -4.11 10.77 3.02
C ASP A 65 -2.90 10.53 3.94
N TYR A 66 -1.77 11.18 3.62
CA TYR A 66 -0.56 11.11 4.43
C TYR A 66 -0.71 11.78 5.81
N GLY A 67 -1.69 12.68 5.98
CA GLY A 67 -2.03 13.29 7.27
C GLY A 67 -2.42 12.26 8.33
N ARG A 68 -2.95 11.09 7.92
CA ARG A 68 -3.33 9.99 8.83
C ARG A 68 -2.18 9.44 9.67
N VAL A 69 -0.92 9.68 9.27
CA VAL A 69 0.25 9.43 10.12
C VAL A 69 0.18 10.26 11.39
N TYR A 70 -0.13 11.55 11.27
CA TYR A 70 -0.25 12.46 12.40
C TYR A 70 -1.50 12.20 13.23
N ASP A 71 -2.61 11.78 12.61
CA ASP A 71 -3.80 11.36 13.35
C ASP A 71 -3.48 10.17 14.26
N ALA A 72 -2.74 9.17 13.75
CA ALA A 72 -2.35 8.01 14.54
C ALA A 72 -1.35 8.37 15.65
N LEU A 73 -0.40 9.26 15.39
CA LEU A 73 0.51 9.77 16.41
C LEU A 73 -0.22 10.57 17.48
N TYR A 74 -1.20 11.39 17.09
CA TYR A 74 -2.06 12.10 18.02
C TYR A 74 -2.73 11.10 18.96
N GLN A 75 -3.43 10.09 18.42
CA GLN A 75 -4.09 9.06 19.22
C GLN A 75 -3.13 8.32 20.17
N THR A 76 -1.91 8.05 19.70
CA THR A 76 -0.88 7.39 20.51
C THR A 76 -0.45 8.27 21.68
N ILE A 77 -0.15 9.54 21.41
CA ILE A 77 0.38 10.48 22.41
C ILE A 77 -0.69 10.92 23.40
N THR A 78 -1.91 11.21 22.93
CA THR A 78 -2.98 11.76 23.78
C THR A 78 -3.81 10.70 24.48
N HIS A 79 -3.95 9.51 23.89
CA HIS A 79 -4.86 8.47 24.38
C HIS A 79 -4.19 7.12 24.64
N GLY A 80 -2.88 6.99 24.39
CA GLY A 80 -2.16 5.74 24.62
C GLY A 80 -2.54 4.63 23.65
N ALA A 81 -3.12 4.96 22.49
CA ALA A 81 -3.35 3.98 21.44
C ALA A 81 -2.01 3.36 20.99
N PRO A 82 -2.00 2.09 20.51
CA PRO A 82 -0.79 1.52 19.92
C PRO A 82 -0.31 2.36 18.72
N ASN A 83 1.01 2.51 18.59
CA ASN A 83 1.59 3.19 17.44
C ASN A 83 1.22 2.46 16.13
N TYR A 84 1.02 3.22 15.04
CA TYR A 84 0.61 2.65 13.74
C TYR A 84 1.71 1.83 13.04
N VAL A 85 2.96 1.97 13.48
CA VAL A 85 4.09 1.11 13.09
C VAL A 85 4.64 0.40 14.32
N LYS A 86 4.68 -0.92 14.28
CA LYS A 86 5.29 -1.73 15.35
C LYS A 86 6.81 -1.71 15.20
N GLU A 87 7.51 -1.80 16.33
CA GLU A 87 8.97 -1.91 16.35
C GLU A 87 9.49 -3.07 15.48
N SER A 88 8.84 -4.24 15.58
CA SER A 88 9.20 -5.42 14.78
C SER A 88 9.09 -5.18 13.27
N GLU A 89 8.15 -4.34 12.81
CA GLU A 89 8.01 -4.03 11.38
C GLU A 89 9.20 -3.22 10.87
N VAL A 90 9.70 -2.28 11.69
CA VAL A 90 10.90 -1.49 11.36
C VAL A 90 12.14 -2.37 11.35
N LEU A 91 12.33 -3.21 12.38
CA LEU A 91 13.49 -4.09 12.49
C LEU A 91 13.56 -5.09 11.33
N THR A 92 12.45 -5.75 11.01
CA THR A 92 12.40 -6.68 9.87
C THR A 92 12.67 -5.98 8.54
N ASN A 93 12.19 -4.75 8.36
CA ASN A 93 12.46 -3.99 7.14
C ASN A 93 13.96 -3.66 6.98
N LEU A 94 14.61 -3.20 8.06
CA LEU A 94 16.04 -2.90 8.06
C LEU A 94 16.88 -4.17 7.81
N GLU A 95 16.53 -5.30 8.44
CA GLU A 95 17.23 -6.57 8.21
C GLU A 95 17.16 -7.00 6.73
N ILE A 96 15.99 -6.89 6.09
CA ILE A 96 15.85 -7.24 4.67
C ILE A 96 16.72 -6.35 3.79
N LEU A 97 16.77 -5.04 4.06
CA LEU A 97 17.60 -4.10 3.30
C LEU A 97 19.09 -4.39 3.48
N GLU A 98 19.55 -4.61 4.71
CA GLU A 98 20.94 -4.91 5.03
C GLU A 98 21.39 -6.23 4.35
N ARG A 99 20.58 -7.28 4.49
CA ARG A 99 20.89 -8.59 3.91
C ARG A 99 20.82 -8.63 2.38
N GLY A 100 20.10 -7.70 1.76
CA GLY A 100 20.10 -7.51 0.31
C GLY A 100 21.48 -7.18 -0.27
N PHE A 101 22.41 -6.65 0.53
CA PHE A 101 23.77 -6.31 0.13
C PHE A 101 24.85 -7.18 0.80
N GLU A 102 24.45 -8.15 1.62
CA GLU A 102 25.36 -9.05 2.36
C GLU A 102 26.23 -9.91 1.43
N GLN A 103 25.75 -10.18 0.21
CA GLN A 103 26.43 -11.01 -0.79
C GLN A 103 26.09 -10.56 -2.21
N ALA A 104 26.91 -10.97 -3.19
CA ALA A 104 26.73 -10.57 -4.59
C ALA A 104 25.36 -11.03 -5.15
N SER A 105 24.69 -10.12 -5.87
CA SER A 105 23.41 -10.39 -6.53
C SER A 105 23.61 -11.26 -7.79
N PRO A 106 22.63 -12.13 -8.16
CA PRO A 106 21.41 -12.45 -7.43
C PRO A 106 21.68 -13.38 -6.25
N SER A 107 20.92 -13.21 -5.17
CA SER A 107 21.15 -13.96 -3.94
C SER A 107 19.84 -14.30 -3.23
N THR A 108 19.89 -15.27 -2.32
CA THR A 108 18.75 -15.65 -1.49
C THR A 108 19.24 -15.89 -0.07
N VAL A 109 18.45 -15.42 0.90
CA VAL A 109 18.75 -15.51 2.31
C VAL A 109 17.53 -16.06 3.06
N THR A 110 17.75 -16.64 4.23
CA THR A 110 16.69 -17.10 5.14
C THR A 110 16.80 -16.30 6.42
N LEU A 111 15.72 -15.65 6.83
CA LEU A 111 15.64 -14.95 8.12
C LEU A 111 15.37 -15.98 9.22
N ALA A 112 16.03 -15.84 10.36
CA ALA A 112 15.74 -16.67 11.53
C ALA A 112 14.44 -16.16 12.17
N ASN A 113 13.52 -17.08 12.46
CA ASN A 113 12.24 -16.76 13.14
C ASN A 113 12.46 -16.31 14.58
#